data_AF-R4S7H2-F1
#
_entry.id   AF-R4S7H2-F1
#
_cell.length_a   1.000
_cell.length_b   1.000
_cell.length_c   1.000
_cell.angle_alpha   90.00
_cell.angle_beta   90.00
_cell.angle_gamma   90.00
#
_symmetry.space_group_name_H-M   'P 1'
#
loop_
_entity.id
_entity.type
_entity.pdbx_description
1 polymer ?
#
loop_
_entity_poly.entity_id
_entity_poly.type
_entity_poly.pdbx_seq_one_letter_code
_entity_poly.pdbx_strand_id
1 'polypeptide(L)'
;FRILRQYGYDITTEIFDSFRDEKGSFMSCLLDDCKGILSLYEAAFLLKEGEETIFHEARNFTTTYLKEYVNNNKEDQYLSTLVNHALELPLYWRISRSEARWFIDLYGRKHDFNPVLLELAKLDFNVLQATYQEDLKYTSSWWMNFGLAEKLDFARDRLVENFLWTVGKFYEPQFGYAKRIATKVNVLITVIDDIYDVY
;
A
#
# COMPACT_ATOMS: atom_id res chain seq x y z
N PHE A 1 5.11 5.99 16.47
CA PHE A 1 3.65 5.73 16.40
C PHE A 1 3.28 4.75 15.29
N ARG A 2 3.29 5.15 14.00
CA ARG A 2 2.81 4.33 12.88
C ARG A 2 3.33 2.89 12.86
N ILE A 3 4.65 2.72 12.87
CA ILE A 3 5.27 1.39 12.82
C ILE A 3 4.79 0.54 14.01
N LEU A 4 4.86 1.06 15.24
CA LEU A 4 4.43 0.34 16.44
C LEU A 4 2.96 -0.13 16.32
N ARG A 5 2.04 0.74 15.89
CA ARG A 5 0.64 0.34 15.69
C ARG A 5 0.45 -0.68 14.57
N GLN A 6 1.18 -0.57 13.46
CA GLN A 6 1.14 -1.56 12.37
C GLN A 6 1.56 -2.96 12.84
N TYR A 7 2.45 -3.04 13.85
CA TYR A 7 2.89 -4.29 14.47
C TYR A 7 2.02 -4.70 15.68
N GLY A 8 0.89 -4.03 15.92
CA GLY A 8 -0.06 -4.40 16.97
C GLY A 8 0.26 -3.86 18.37
N TYR A 9 1.26 -3.00 18.52
CA TYR A 9 1.52 -2.34 19.79
C TYR A 9 0.48 -1.24 20.03
N ASP A 10 -0.07 -1.21 21.24
CA ASP A 10 -1.05 -0.22 21.64
C ASP A 10 -0.37 1.06 22.13
N ILE A 11 -0.18 2.00 21.21
CA ILE A 11 0.39 3.32 21.49
C ILE A 11 -0.75 4.32 21.60
N THR A 12 -0.86 5.02 22.73
CA THR A 12 -1.88 6.04 22.98
C THR A 12 -1.66 7.29 22.14
N THR A 13 -2.72 8.07 21.94
CA THR A 13 -2.69 9.34 21.20
C THR A 13 -2.05 10.49 21.99
N GLU A 14 -1.89 10.33 23.30
CA GLU A 14 -1.29 11.32 24.22
C GLU A 14 0.13 11.74 23.80
N ILE A 15 0.84 10.88 23.07
CA ILE A 15 2.16 11.24 22.51
C ILE A 15 2.09 12.47 21.59
N PHE A 16 0.92 12.76 21.03
CA PHE A 16 0.70 13.89 20.14
C PHE A 16 0.40 15.19 20.88
N ASP A 17 0.10 15.14 22.18
CA ASP A 17 -0.24 16.33 22.97
C ASP A 17 0.92 17.33 23.05
N SER A 18 2.16 16.82 22.99
CA SER A 18 3.36 17.66 22.89
C SER A 18 3.44 18.53 21.63
N PHE A 19 2.63 18.22 20.61
CA PHE A 19 2.55 18.94 19.33
C PHE A 19 1.26 19.75 19.20
N ARG A 20 0.47 19.90 20.27
CA ARG A 20 -0.79 20.65 20.30
C ARG A 20 -0.67 21.91 21.17
N ASP A 21 -1.31 22.98 20.73
CA ASP A 21 -1.38 24.25 21.45
C ASP A 21 -2.40 24.21 22.61
N GLU A 22 -2.50 25.30 23.37
CA GLU A 22 -3.43 25.44 24.49
C GLU A 22 -4.92 25.33 24.09
N LYS A 23 -5.24 25.54 22.80
CA LYS A 23 -6.58 25.37 22.24
C LYS A 23 -6.83 23.94 21.79
N GLY A 24 -5.84 23.06 21.96
CA GLY A 24 -5.86 21.69 21.50
C GLY A 24 -5.69 21.58 19.98
N SER A 25 -5.19 22.59 19.27
CA SER A 25 -4.92 22.52 17.83
C SER A 25 -3.46 22.14 17.56
N PHE A 26 -3.18 21.41 16.49
CA PHE A 26 -1.78 21.17 16.08
C PHE A 26 -1.02 22.49 15.87
N MET A 27 0.17 22.59 16.49
CA MET A 27 0.96 23.83 16.51
C MET A 27 1.43 24.23 15.10
N SER A 28 1.31 25.52 14.76
CA SER A 28 1.79 26.06 13.48
C SER A 28 3.31 26.10 13.33
N CYS A 29 4.08 25.99 14.42
CA CYS A 29 5.53 25.89 14.35
C CYS A 29 6.02 24.56 13.75
N LEU A 30 5.14 23.57 13.58
CA LEU A 30 5.45 22.28 12.93
C LEU A 30 5.57 22.41 11.40
N LEU A 31 5.13 23.53 10.83
CA LEU A 31 5.07 23.76 9.39
C LEU A 31 6.46 23.91 8.74
N ASP A 32 7.55 23.94 9.52
CA ASP A 32 8.91 23.91 8.96
C ASP A 32 9.41 22.48 8.68
N ASP A 33 8.78 21.44 9.25
CA ASP A 33 9.16 20.04 9.07
C ASP A 33 8.16 19.26 8.20
N CYS A 34 8.29 19.39 6.88
CA CYS A 34 7.43 18.68 5.94
C CYS A 34 7.50 17.15 6.08
N LYS A 35 8.66 16.58 6.47
CA LYS A 35 8.79 15.13 6.68
C LYS A 35 8.03 14.67 7.92
N GLY A 36 8.09 15.46 8.99
CA GLY A 36 7.30 15.26 10.20
C GLY A 36 5.79 15.34 9.93
N ILE A 37 5.36 16.36 9.19
CA ILE A 37 3.96 16.53 8.79
C ILE A 37 3.46 15.38 7.92
N LEU A 38 4.25 14.94 6.93
CA LEU A 38 3.93 13.76 6.12
C LEU A 38 3.84 12.49 6.98
N SER A 39 4.73 12.34 7.97
CA SER A 39 4.70 11.20 8.89
C SER A 39 3.46 11.21 9.79
N LEU A 40 3.01 12.40 10.22
CA LEU A 40 1.76 12.58 10.97
C LEU A 40 0.53 12.27 10.11
N TYR A 41 0.52 12.74 8.86
CA TYR A 41 -0.53 12.41 7.89
C TYR A 41 -0.69 10.90 7.76
N GLU A 42 0.41 10.17 7.51
CA GLU A 42 0.40 8.71 7.36
C GLU A 42 0.01 7.98 8.65
N ALA A 43 0.43 8.50 9.81
CA ALA A 43 0.07 7.96 11.11
C ALA A 43 -1.44 8.08 11.39
N ALA A 44 -2.10 9.11 10.88
CA ALA A 44 -3.49 9.39 11.17
C ALA A 44 -4.47 8.37 10.57
N PHE A 45 -4.03 7.55 9.61
CA PHE A 45 -4.82 6.45 9.04
C PHE A 45 -4.81 5.17 9.89
N LEU A 46 -4.09 5.17 11.01
CA LEU A 46 -4.09 4.09 12.01
C LEU A 46 -4.94 4.38 13.23
N LEU A 47 -5.93 5.28 13.10
CA LEU A 47 -6.88 5.58 14.15
C LEU A 47 -7.65 4.33 14.59
N LYS A 48 -8.00 4.28 15.86
CA LYS A 48 -8.93 3.31 16.44
C LYS A 48 -10.24 4.01 16.80
N GLU A 49 -11.28 3.21 17.02
CA GLU A 49 -12.56 3.70 17.54
C GLU A 49 -12.34 4.54 18.81
N GLY A 50 -12.93 5.74 18.85
CA GLY A 50 -12.79 6.69 19.96
C GLY A 50 -11.63 7.69 19.80
N GLU A 51 -10.85 7.60 18.73
CA GLU A 51 -9.73 8.52 18.42
C GLU A 51 -10.03 9.44 17.22
N GLU A 52 -11.30 9.52 16.80
CA GLU A 52 -11.72 10.23 15.60
C GLU A 52 -11.35 11.71 15.69
N THR A 53 -11.63 12.36 16.82
CA THR A 53 -11.43 13.81 16.97
C THR A 53 -10.00 14.23 16.65
N ILE A 54 -9.00 13.60 17.29
CA ILE A 54 -7.60 13.95 17.09
C ILE A 54 -7.12 13.60 15.68
N PHE A 55 -7.53 12.46 15.12
CA PHE A 55 -7.04 12.03 13.80
C PHE A 55 -7.77 12.67 12.63
N HIS A 56 -9.01 13.15 12.80
CA HIS A 56 -9.66 14.02 11.82
C HIS A 56 -8.98 15.40 11.79
N GLU A 57 -8.69 15.96 12.96
CA GLU A 57 -7.94 17.21 13.07
C GLU A 57 -6.54 17.09 12.44
N ALA A 58 -5.79 16.04 12.78
CA ALA A 58 -4.47 15.77 12.21
C ALA A 58 -4.52 15.64 10.69
N ARG A 59 -5.49 14.91 10.14
CA ARG A 59 -5.65 14.77 8.68
C ARG A 59 -5.95 16.11 8.02
N ASN A 60 -6.84 16.92 8.59
CA ASN A 60 -7.17 18.23 8.03
C ASN A 60 -5.97 19.19 8.04
N PHE A 61 -5.29 19.27 9.19
CA PHE A 61 -4.10 20.11 9.38
C PHE A 61 -2.99 19.71 8.40
N THR A 62 -2.60 18.43 8.41
CA THR A 62 -1.51 17.92 7.57
C THR A 62 -1.85 17.98 6.09
N THR A 63 -3.08 17.66 5.67
CA THR A 63 -3.49 17.72 4.25
C THR A 63 -3.42 19.14 3.70
N THR A 64 -3.85 20.14 4.48
CA THR A 64 -3.82 21.54 4.07
C THR A 64 -2.38 21.99 3.82
N TYR A 65 -1.52 21.75 4.80
CA TYR A 65 -0.09 22.08 4.68
C TYR A 65 0.58 21.35 3.52
N LEU A 66 0.38 20.03 3.39
CA LEU A 66 1.05 19.23 2.36
C LEU A 66 0.69 19.69 0.94
N LYS A 67 -0.56 20.10 0.71
CA LYS A 67 -1.00 20.68 -0.57
C LYS A 67 -0.32 22.02 -0.83
N GLU A 68 -0.23 22.89 0.17
CA GLU A 68 0.48 24.17 0.06
C GLU A 68 1.98 23.97 -0.20
N TYR A 69 2.60 23.01 0.50
CA TYR A 69 4.00 22.65 0.35
C TYR A 69 4.32 22.28 -1.10
N VAL A 70 3.55 21.36 -1.71
CA VAL A 70 3.77 20.92 -3.09
C VAL A 70 3.60 22.07 -4.09
N ASN A 71 2.66 22.98 -3.83
CA ASN A 71 2.42 24.13 -4.72
C ASN A 71 3.57 25.15 -4.67
N ASN A 72 4.15 25.37 -3.49
CA ASN A 72 5.15 26.41 -3.24
C ASN A 72 6.60 25.92 -3.41
N ASN A 73 6.89 24.65 -3.12
CA ASN A 73 8.25 24.11 -3.09
C ASN A 73 8.51 23.14 -4.26
N LYS A 74 8.81 23.72 -5.43
CA LYS A 74 9.12 22.94 -6.66
C LYS A 74 10.54 22.39 -6.72
N GLU A 75 11.43 22.84 -5.82
CA GLU A 75 12.85 22.46 -5.84
C GLU A 75 13.10 21.06 -5.26
N ASP A 76 12.38 20.68 -4.19
CA ASP A 76 12.46 19.33 -3.62
C ASP A 76 11.53 18.35 -4.34
N GLN A 77 11.95 17.91 -5.53
CA GLN A 77 11.19 16.96 -6.33
C GLN A 77 10.96 15.62 -5.62
N TYR A 78 11.92 15.19 -4.79
CA TYR A 78 11.82 13.92 -4.07
C TYR A 78 10.69 13.98 -3.03
N LEU A 79 10.69 15.01 -2.18
CA LEU A 79 9.67 15.15 -1.15
C LEU A 79 8.31 15.48 -1.76
N SER A 80 8.25 16.34 -2.78
CA SER A 80 6.99 16.63 -3.49
C SER A 80 6.38 15.38 -4.14
N THR A 81 7.19 14.44 -4.63
CA THR A 81 6.71 13.15 -5.14
C THR A 81 6.14 12.28 -4.02
N LEU A 82 6.83 12.20 -2.86
CA LEU A 82 6.32 11.48 -1.69
C LEU A 82 4.98 12.03 -1.21
N VAL A 83 4.87 13.36 -1.13
CA VAL A 83 3.67 14.03 -0.64
C VAL A 83 2.49 13.79 -1.58
N ASN A 84 2.67 13.98 -2.90
CA ASN A 84 1.61 13.70 -3.87
C ASN A 84 1.15 12.24 -3.82
N HIS A 85 2.09 11.31 -3.70
CA HIS A 85 1.77 9.89 -3.56
C HIS A 85 0.97 9.62 -2.28
N ALA A 86 1.39 10.12 -1.12
CA ALA A 86 0.63 9.95 0.12
C ALA A 86 -0.78 10.55 0.05
N LEU A 87 -0.93 11.73 -0.56
CA LEU A 87 -2.22 12.41 -0.70
C LEU A 87 -3.20 11.71 -1.66
N GLU A 88 -2.69 10.93 -2.63
CA GLU A 88 -3.52 10.11 -3.53
C GLU A 88 -4.12 8.90 -2.78
N LEU A 89 -3.27 8.18 -2.04
CA LEU A 89 -3.67 7.06 -1.21
C LEU A 89 -2.67 6.92 -0.06
N PRO A 90 -3.11 6.86 1.20
CA PRO A 90 -2.20 6.73 2.34
C PRO A 90 -1.49 5.38 2.34
N LEU A 91 -0.25 5.35 2.83
CA LEU A 91 0.59 4.17 2.93
C LEU A 91 -0.10 2.99 3.63
N TYR A 92 -0.89 3.28 4.67
CA TYR A 92 -1.59 2.23 5.43
C TYR A 92 -2.62 1.46 4.59
N TRP A 93 -3.18 2.07 3.54
CA TRP A 93 -4.17 1.43 2.65
C TRP A 93 -3.56 0.84 1.38
N ARG A 94 -2.25 1.04 1.17
CA ARG A 94 -1.56 0.54 -0.03
C ARG A 94 -1.19 -0.92 0.12
N ILE A 95 -1.22 -1.64 -1.00
CA ILE A 95 -0.71 -3.02 -1.08
C ILE A 95 0.82 -2.98 -1.02
N SER A 96 1.39 -3.58 0.02
CA SER A 96 2.81 -3.49 0.37
C SER A 96 3.76 -3.81 -0.80
N ARG A 97 3.44 -4.80 -1.65
CA ARG A 97 4.31 -5.17 -2.78
C ARG A 97 4.28 -4.18 -3.93
N SER A 98 3.11 -3.66 -4.25
CA SER A 98 2.99 -2.60 -5.26
C SER A 98 3.71 -1.34 -4.78
N GLU A 99 3.56 -1.02 -3.50
CA GLU A 99 4.26 0.10 -2.88
C GLU A 99 5.77 -0.09 -2.86
N ALA A 100 6.26 -1.29 -2.52
CA ALA A 100 7.68 -1.59 -2.53
C ALA A 100 8.31 -1.35 -3.92
N ARG A 101 7.64 -1.75 -5.01
CA ARG A 101 8.13 -1.51 -6.37
C ARG A 101 8.32 -0.02 -6.64
N TRP A 102 7.31 0.78 -6.32
CA TRP A 102 7.31 2.23 -6.52
C TRP A 102 8.37 2.90 -5.65
N PHE A 103 8.45 2.53 -4.38
CA PHE A 103 9.39 3.12 -3.43
C PHE A 103 10.85 2.77 -3.76
N ILE A 104 11.13 1.57 -4.28
CA ILE A 104 12.48 1.21 -4.77
C ILE A 104 12.96 2.20 -5.84
N ASP A 105 12.09 2.56 -6.79
CA ASP A 105 12.44 3.51 -7.85
C ASP A 105 12.64 4.92 -7.30
N LEU A 106 11.76 5.36 -6.40
CA LEU A 106 11.85 6.67 -5.80
C LEU A 106 13.08 6.80 -4.88
N TYR A 107 13.33 5.81 -4.03
CA TYR A 107 14.47 5.77 -3.12
C TYR A 107 15.80 5.87 -3.87
N GLY A 108 15.90 5.26 -5.06
CA GLY A 108 17.07 5.38 -5.93
C GLY A 108 17.31 6.80 -6.49
N ARG A 109 16.33 7.71 -6.39
CA ARG A 109 16.47 9.13 -6.77
C ARG A 109 16.84 10.04 -5.60
N LYS A 110 16.81 9.52 -4.36
CA LYS A 110 17.17 10.30 -3.17
C LYS A 110 18.65 10.65 -3.23
N HIS A 111 19.05 11.88 -2.89
CA HIS A 111 20.46 12.30 -2.99
C HIS A 111 21.41 11.48 -2.10
N ASP A 112 20.96 11.10 -0.90
CA ASP A 112 21.71 10.42 0.16
C ASP A 112 21.19 8.98 0.40
N PHE A 113 20.89 8.24 -0.67
CA PHE A 113 20.45 6.85 -0.55
C PHE A 113 21.59 5.91 -0.14
N ASN A 114 21.25 4.81 0.54
CA ASN A 114 22.19 3.73 0.82
C ASN A 114 22.19 2.74 -0.37
N PRO A 115 23.32 2.57 -1.09
CA PRO A 115 23.38 1.72 -2.26
C PRO A 115 23.17 0.24 -1.94
N VAL A 116 23.66 -0.23 -0.79
CA VAL A 116 23.50 -1.62 -0.33
C VAL A 116 22.03 -1.92 -0.07
N LEU A 117 21.30 -0.99 0.56
CA LEU A 117 19.87 -1.14 0.81
C LEU A 117 19.07 -1.18 -0.51
N LEU A 118 19.41 -0.31 -1.46
CA LEU A 118 18.74 -0.28 -2.76
C LEU A 118 18.98 -1.56 -3.55
N GLU A 119 20.22 -2.07 -3.56
CA GLU A 119 20.58 -3.31 -4.24
C GLU A 119 19.86 -4.51 -3.62
N LEU A 120 19.86 -4.60 -2.28
CA LEU A 120 19.13 -5.64 -1.56
C LEU A 120 17.63 -5.61 -1.89
N ALA A 121 17.01 -4.43 -1.88
CA ALA A 121 15.58 -4.29 -2.17
C ALA A 121 15.24 -4.70 -3.61
N LYS A 122 16.10 -4.36 -4.59
CA LYS A 122 15.93 -4.80 -5.99
C LYS A 122 16.08 -6.32 -6.13
N LEU A 123 17.07 -6.90 -5.45
CA LEU A 123 17.29 -8.35 -5.47
C LEU A 123 16.11 -9.10 -4.86
N ASP A 124 15.66 -8.72 -3.67
CA ASP A 124 14.47 -9.27 -3.03
C ASP A 124 13.25 -9.21 -3.95
N PHE A 125 13.03 -8.03 -4.55
CA PHE A 125 11.90 -7.82 -5.44
C PHE A 125 11.91 -8.78 -6.64
N ASN A 126 13.06 -8.92 -7.30
CA ASN A 126 13.21 -9.77 -8.47
C ASN A 126 13.10 -11.26 -8.13
N VAL A 127 13.67 -11.70 -7.00
CA VAL A 127 13.56 -13.10 -6.53
C VAL A 127 12.11 -13.48 -6.26
N LEU A 128 11.35 -12.61 -5.58
CA LEU A 128 9.94 -12.85 -5.32
C LEU A 128 9.11 -12.80 -6.61
N GLN A 129 9.39 -11.85 -7.51
CA GLN A 129 8.70 -11.77 -8.79
C GLN A 129 8.90 -13.05 -9.62
N ALA A 130 10.11 -13.63 -9.64
CA ALA A 130 10.35 -14.90 -10.31
C ALA A 130 9.52 -16.04 -9.71
N THR A 131 9.39 -16.08 -8.38
CA THR A 131 8.54 -17.07 -7.70
C THR A 131 7.07 -16.90 -8.07
N TYR A 132 6.58 -15.65 -8.16
CA TYR A 132 5.21 -15.37 -8.59
C TYR A 132 4.96 -15.79 -10.04
N GLN A 133 5.94 -15.63 -10.93
CA GLN A 133 5.82 -16.09 -12.31
C GLN A 133 5.68 -17.62 -12.41
N GLU A 134 6.40 -18.37 -11.59
CA GLU A 134 6.25 -19.83 -11.52
C GLU A 134 4.88 -20.24 -10.95
N ASP A 135 4.40 -19.56 -9.90
CA ASP A 135 3.06 -19.79 -9.36
C ASP A 135 1.97 -19.49 -10.40
N LEU A 136 2.14 -18.38 -11.15
CA LEU A 136 1.20 -17.98 -12.20
C LEU A 136 1.18 -18.98 -13.36
N LYS A 137 2.36 -19.43 -13.84
CA LYS A 137 2.45 -20.50 -14.85
C LYS A 137 1.71 -21.76 -14.39
N TYR A 138 1.91 -22.18 -13.15
CA TYR A 138 1.22 -23.32 -12.58
C TYR A 138 -0.31 -23.13 -12.58
N THR A 139 -0.80 -21.99 -12.11
CA THR A 139 -2.25 -21.70 -12.11
C THR A 139 -2.83 -21.57 -13.51
N SER A 140 -2.05 -21.06 -14.47
CA SER A 140 -2.44 -20.93 -15.86
C SER A 140 -2.56 -22.29 -16.54
N SER A 141 -1.58 -23.18 -16.37
CA SER A 141 -1.68 -24.55 -16.87
C SER A 141 -2.88 -25.29 -16.27
N TRP A 142 -3.16 -25.09 -14.98
CA TRP A 142 -4.35 -25.65 -14.35
C TRP A 142 -5.64 -25.09 -14.98
N TRP A 143 -5.73 -23.78 -15.18
CA TRP A 143 -6.94 -23.14 -15.73
C TRP A 143 -7.23 -23.59 -17.15
N MET A 144 -6.19 -23.67 -18.00
CA MET A 144 -6.29 -24.20 -19.35
C MET A 144 -6.75 -25.66 -19.37
N ASN A 145 -6.17 -26.51 -18.50
CA ASN A 145 -6.57 -27.92 -18.41
C ASN A 145 -7.99 -28.11 -17.86
N PHE A 146 -8.49 -27.17 -17.06
CA PHE A 146 -9.85 -27.19 -16.57
C PHE A 146 -10.87 -26.93 -17.70
N GLY A 147 -10.49 -26.13 -18.70
CA GLY A 147 -11.22 -25.96 -19.96
C GLY A 147 -12.59 -25.28 -19.80
N LEU A 148 -12.81 -24.58 -18.68
CA LEU A 148 -14.10 -23.94 -18.41
C LEU A 148 -14.25 -22.61 -19.17
N ALA A 149 -13.15 -21.86 -19.35
CA ALA A 149 -13.14 -20.62 -20.13
C ALA A 149 -13.61 -20.82 -21.58
N GLU A 150 -13.29 -21.97 -22.19
CA GLU A 150 -13.75 -22.30 -23.55
C GLU A 150 -15.22 -22.72 -23.61
N LYS A 151 -15.79 -23.17 -22.47
CA LYS A 151 -17.17 -23.68 -22.40
C LYS A 151 -18.17 -22.64 -21.94
N LEU A 152 -17.72 -21.62 -21.20
CA LEU A 152 -18.54 -20.53 -20.67
C LEU A 152 -18.08 -19.23 -21.30
N ASP A 153 -18.52 -18.97 -22.52
CA ASP A 153 -18.17 -17.77 -23.31
C ASP A 153 -18.66 -16.46 -22.68
N PHE A 154 -19.69 -16.53 -21.84
CA PHE A 154 -20.20 -15.40 -21.06
C PHE A 154 -19.35 -15.08 -19.82
N ALA A 155 -18.58 -16.04 -19.30
CA ALA A 155 -17.81 -15.86 -18.07
C ALA A 155 -16.47 -15.16 -18.36
N ARG A 156 -16.08 -14.23 -17.49
CA ARG A 156 -14.86 -13.42 -17.64
C ARG A 156 -13.63 -14.27 -17.36
N ASP A 157 -12.69 -14.33 -18.30
CA ASP A 157 -11.36 -14.92 -18.06
C ASP A 157 -10.41 -13.89 -17.42
N ARG A 158 -10.22 -14.01 -16.10
CA ARG A 158 -9.50 -13.04 -15.25
C ARG A 158 -8.44 -13.70 -14.37
N LEU A 159 -7.75 -14.72 -14.89
CA LEU A 159 -6.76 -15.47 -14.11
C LEU A 159 -5.66 -14.57 -13.53
N VAL A 160 -5.12 -13.65 -14.33
CA VAL A 160 -3.99 -12.79 -13.92
C VAL A 160 -4.42 -11.80 -12.84
N GLU A 161 -5.60 -11.21 -12.97
CA GLU A 161 -6.17 -10.31 -11.97
C GLU A 161 -6.42 -11.06 -10.66
N ASN A 162 -7.04 -12.24 -10.74
CA ASN A 162 -7.26 -13.10 -9.58
C ASN A 162 -5.96 -13.55 -8.92
N PHE A 163 -4.89 -13.75 -9.68
CA PHE A 163 -3.55 -14.01 -9.16
C PHE A 163 -2.93 -12.78 -8.51
N LEU A 164 -3.09 -11.59 -9.09
CA LEU A 164 -2.59 -10.35 -8.50
C LEU A 164 -3.23 -10.08 -7.13
N TRP A 165 -4.53 -10.37 -6.98
CA TRP A 165 -5.24 -10.30 -5.70
C TRP A 165 -4.61 -11.21 -4.63
N THR A 166 -4.20 -12.42 -4.98
CA THR A 166 -3.59 -13.34 -4.00
C THR A 166 -2.17 -12.94 -3.65
N VAL A 167 -1.39 -12.44 -4.61
CA VAL A 167 -0.06 -11.87 -4.36
C VAL A 167 -0.15 -10.67 -3.41
N GLY A 168 -1.19 -9.84 -3.54
CA GLY A 168 -1.39 -8.71 -2.63
C GLY A 168 -1.57 -9.13 -1.17
N LYS A 169 -2.21 -10.27 -0.92
CA LYS A 169 -2.48 -10.80 0.42
C LYS A 169 -1.38 -11.72 0.97
N PHE A 170 -0.76 -12.53 0.11
CA PHE A 170 0.17 -13.60 0.47
C PHE A 170 1.49 -13.44 -0.28
N TYR A 171 2.13 -12.27 -0.16
CA TYR A 171 3.31 -11.97 -0.96
C TYR A 171 4.53 -12.81 -0.55
N GLU A 172 4.63 -13.21 0.70
CA GLU A 172 5.80 -13.92 1.21
C GLU A 172 6.02 -15.28 0.49
N PRO A 173 7.29 -15.70 0.30
CA PRO A 173 7.62 -16.84 -0.56
C PRO A 173 7.07 -18.16 0.01
N GLN A 174 7.01 -18.32 1.33
CA GLN A 174 6.49 -19.51 2.00
C GLN A 174 5.00 -19.78 1.70
N PHE A 175 4.25 -18.77 1.24
CA PHE A 175 2.83 -18.91 0.95
C PHE A 175 2.51 -19.29 -0.51
N GLY A 176 3.47 -19.85 -1.27
CA GLY A 176 3.27 -20.29 -2.65
C GLY A 176 2.05 -21.22 -2.85
N TYR A 177 1.88 -22.22 -1.97
CA TYR A 177 0.69 -23.10 -2.03
C TYR A 177 -0.61 -22.32 -1.80
N ALA A 178 -0.64 -21.46 -0.78
CA ALA A 178 -1.82 -20.64 -0.46
C ALA A 178 -2.18 -19.69 -1.62
N LYS A 179 -1.19 -19.04 -2.25
CA LYS A 179 -1.38 -18.22 -3.45
C LYS A 179 -2.06 -19.02 -4.56
N ARG A 180 -1.50 -20.19 -4.91
CA ARG A 180 -2.05 -21.04 -5.98
C ARG A 180 -3.48 -21.47 -5.70
N ILE A 181 -3.78 -21.94 -4.49
CA ILE A 181 -5.14 -22.38 -4.14
C ILE A 181 -6.11 -21.21 -4.11
N ALA A 182 -5.74 -20.08 -3.50
CA ALA A 182 -6.58 -18.89 -3.46
C ALA A 182 -6.87 -18.37 -4.87
N THR A 183 -5.91 -18.42 -5.81
CA THR A 183 -6.13 -17.99 -7.19
C THR A 183 -7.16 -18.87 -7.88
N LYS A 184 -7.07 -20.19 -7.70
CA LYS A 184 -8.07 -21.14 -8.23
C LYS A 184 -9.46 -20.85 -7.68
N VAL A 185 -9.56 -20.63 -6.37
CA VAL A 185 -10.83 -20.29 -5.71
C VAL A 185 -11.39 -18.98 -6.25
N ASN A 186 -10.57 -17.92 -6.36
CA ASN A 186 -11.01 -16.62 -6.85
C ASN A 186 -11.54 -16.69 -8.29
N VAL A 187 -10.85 -17.43 -9.18
CA VAL A 187 -11.32 -17.65 -10.55
C VAL A 187 -12.66 -18.37 -10.59
N LEU A 188 -12.83 -19.43 -9.78
CA LEU A 188 -14.12 -20.13 -9.70
C LEU A 188 -15.23 -19.24 -9.14
N ILE A 189 -14.93 -18.38 -8.16
CA ILE A 189 -15.87 -17.37 -7.66
C ILE A 189 -16.26 -16.40 -8.78
N THR A 190 -15.31 -15.89 -9.57
CA THR A 190 -15.61 -15.01 -10.73
C THR A 190 -16.58 -15.68 -11.71
N VAL A 191 -16.38 -16.96 -12.00
CA VAL A 191 -17.29 -17.70 -12.89
C VAL A 191 -18.68 -17.88 -12.28
N ILE A 192 -18.76 -18.21 -10.98
CA ILE A 192 -20.04 -18.38 -10.30
C ILE A 192 -20.79 -17.04 -10.23
N ASP A 193 -20.09 -15.95 -9.95
CA ASP A 193 -20.60 -14.58 -9.98
C ASP A 193 -21.23 -14.28 -11.36
N ASP A 194 -20.52 -14.57 -12.44
CA ASP A 194 -21.05 -14.39 -13.81
C ASP A 194 -22.28 -15.26 -14.10
N ILE A 195 -22.37 -16.46 -13.53
CA ILE A 195 -23.54 -17.33 -13.65
C ILE A 195 -24.78 -16.74 -12.98
N TYR A 196 -24.63 -15.95 -11.91
CA TYR A 196 -25.76 -15.38 -11.18
C TYR A 196 -26.14 -13.96 -11.63
N ASP A 197 -25.14 -13.17 -12.06
CA ASP A 197 -25.35 -11.75 -12.39
C ASP A 197 -25.59 -11.51 -13.89
N VAL A 198 -25.01 -12.34 -14.75
CA VAL A 198 -25.09 -12.16 -16.22
C VAL A 198 -26.05 -13.14 -16.87
N TYR A 199 -26.13 -14.37 -16.34
CA TYR A 199 -26.95 -15.45 -16.90
C TYR A 199 -28.25 -15.67 -16.12
#